data_AF-A0ABD5DEM0-F1
#
_entry.id   AF-A0ABD5DEM0-F1
#
_cell.length_a   1.000
_cell.length_b   1.000
_cell.length_c   1.000
_cell.angle_alpha   90.00
_cell.angle_beta   90.00
_cell.angle_gamma   90.00
#
_symmetry.space_group_name_H-M   'P 1'
#
loop_
_entity.id
_entity.type
_entity.pdbx_description
1 polymer ?
#
loop_
_entity_poly.entity_id
_entity_poly.type
_entity_poly.pdbx_seq_one_letter_code
_entity_poly.pdbx_strand_id
1 'polypeptide(L)'
;AVVAPAYPAAGRHTRDGRCYVHGVPLDQTEFASDPKTPVSRAEISEIIAMQSRLPCLTLNAGQLPAALATAGEEKRVLIVDAWEDSHLD
;
A
#
# COMPACT_ATOMS: atom_id res chain seq x y z
N ALA A 1 -9.65 -7.34 -3.38
CA ALA A 1 -8.36 -7.83 -2.85
C ALA A 1 -7.87 -6.89 -1.76
N VAL A 2 -7.06 -7.37 -0.82
CA VAL A 2 -6.43 -6.54 0.22
C VAL A 2 -4.94 -6.46 -0.08
N VAL A 3 -4.35 -5.27 0.06
CA VAL A 3 -2.92 -4.98 -0.13
C VAL A 3 -2.41 -4.27 1.12
N ALA A 4 -1.56 -4.95 1.88
CA ALA A 4 -0.90 -4.41 3.08
C ALA A 4 0.62 -4.62 2.92
N PRO A 5 1.34 -3.74 2.20
CA PRO A 5 2.74 -3.96 1.84
C PRO A 5 3.72 -3.54 2.94
N ALA A 6 3.22 -3.01 4.06
CA ALA A 6 4.05 -2.64 5.19
C ALA A 6 4.75 -3.88 5.77
N TYR A 7 5.99 -3.69 6.18
CA TYR A 7 6.75 -4.64 6.97
C TYR A 7 7.60 -3.84 7.96
N PRO A 8 7.02 -3.44 9.11
CA PRO A 8 7.64 -2.47 10.04
C PRO A 8 8.99 -2.94 10.57
N ALA A 9 9.15 -4.24 10.84
CA ALA A 9 10.44 -4.82 11.24
C ALA A 9 11.59 -4.55 10.23
N ALA A 10 11.27 -4.40 8.94
CA ALA A 10 12.24 -4.02 7.89
C ALA A 10 12.21 -2.52 7.56
N GLY A 11 11.56 -1.69 8.40
CA GLY A 11 11.41 -0.26 8.19
C GLY A 11 10.48 0.12 7.03
N ARG A 12 9.65 -0.81 6.54
CA ARG A 12 8.69 -0.54 5.46
C ARG A 12 7.34 -0.18 6.06
N HIS A 13 6.87 1.03 5.80
CA HIS A 13 5.59 1.50 6.31
C HIS A 13 4.67 1.92 5.18
N THR A 14 3.37 1.76 5.38
CA THR A 14 2.33 2.34 4.55
C THR A 14 1.60 3.40 5.36
N ARG A 15 1.62 4.65 4.88
CA ARG A 15 0.92 5.77 5.51
C ARG A 15 0.21 6.59 4.45
N ASP A 16 -1.09 6.81 4.64
CA ASP A 16 -1.96 7.50 3.70
C ASP A 16 -1.88 6.89 2.29
N GLY A 17 -1.78 5.56 2.21
CA GLY A 17 -1.67 4.81 0.95
C GLY A 17 -0.32 4.94 0.23
N ARG A 18 0.68 5.57 0.87
CA ARG A 18 2.05 5.71 0.35
C ARG A 18 3.00 4.76 1.06
N CYS A 19 3.90 4.13 0.29
CA CYS A 19 4.99 3.32 0.81
C CYS A 19 6.20 4.18 1.20
N TYR A 20 6.79 3.84 2.35
CA TYR A 20 8.03 4.41 2.85
C TYR A 20 9.01 3.29 3.22
N VAL A 21 10.30 3.54 3.04
CA VAL A 21 11.40 2.68 3.51
C VAL A 21 12.31 3.53 4.40
N HIS A 22 12.45 3.13 5.67
CA HIS A 22 13.20 3.88 6.68
C HIS A 22 12.80 5.37 6.77
N GLY A 23 11.52 5.66 6.55
CA GLY A 23 10.96 7.02 6.58
C GLY A 23 11.11 7.81 5.28
N VAL A 24 11.80 7.28 4.27
CA VAL A 24 11.95 7.89 2.94
C VAL A 24 10.85 7.37 2.01
N PRO A 25 10.15 8.23 1.24
CA PRO A 25 9.17 7.77 0.24
C PRO A 25 9.80 6.79 -0.75
N LEU A 26 9.07 5.74 -1.13
CA LEU A 26 9.61 4.63 -1.95
C LEU A 26 10.23 5.07 -3.28
N ASP A 27 9.68 6.09 -3.93
CA ASP A 27 10.17 6.69 -5.18
C ASP A 27 11.42 7.58 -5.02
N GLN A 28 11.91 7.73 -3.78
CA GLN A 28 13.10 8.51 -3.43
C GLN A 28 14.20 7.65 -2.78
N THR A 29 14.03 6.33 -2.76
CA THR A 29 15.03 5.38 -2.26
C THR A 29 15.87 4.80 -3.39
N GLU A 30 16.81 3.91 -3.07
CA GLU A 30 17.56 3.14 -4.05
C GLU A 30 16.66 2.30 -5.00
N PHE A 31 15.45 1.92 -4.56
CA PHE A 31 14.49 1.18 -5.38
C PHE A 31 13.99 1.98 -6.59
N ALA A 32 14.04 3.32 -6.53
CA ALA A 32 13.67 4.17 -7.65
C ALA A 32 14.66 4.09 -8.81
N SER A 33 15.91 3.73 -8.51
CA SER A 33 17.00 3.58 -9.48
C SER A 33 17.34 2.13 -9.80
N ASP A 34 16.52 1.16 -9.37
CA ASP A 34 16.78 -0.26 -9.62
C ASP A 34 16.92 -0.50 -11.15
N PRO A 35 18.01 -1.15 -11.60
CA PRO A 35 18.30 -1.27 -13.04
C PRO A 35 17.33 -2.18 -13.79
N LYS A 36 16.53 -2.99 -13.09
CA LYS A 36 15.59 -3.94 -13.67
C LYS A 36 14.14 -3.49 -13.49
N THR A 37 13.79 -3.04 -12.30
CA THR A 37 12.43 -2.69 -11.91
C THR A 37 12.42 -1.37 -11.13
N PRO A 38 12.75 -0.24 -11.77
CA PRO A 38 12.76 1.05 -11.11
C PRO A 38 11.36 1.42 -10.64
N VAL A 39 11.24 1.86 -9.39
CA VAL A 39 9.96 2.28 -8.80
C VAL A 39 9.82 3.80 -8.89
N SER A 40 8.88 4.27 -9.69
CA SER A 40 8.72 5.72 -9.95
C SER A 40 7.67 6.42 -9.08
N ARG A 41 6.93 5.68 -8.26
CA ARG A 41 5.80 6.17 -7.45
C ARG A 41 5.86 5.60 -6.03
N ALA A 42 5.40 6.36 -5.04
CA ALA A 42 5.24 5.85 -3.67
C ALA A 42 3.79 5.48 -3.34
N GLU A 43 2.84 6.10 -4.04
CA GLU A 43 1.40 5.89 -3.94
C GLU A 43 1.05 4.51 -4.48
N ILE A 44 0.59 3.63 -3.58
CA ILE A 44 0.29 2.23 -3.94
C ILE A 44 -0.81 2.16 -5.01
N SER A 45 -1.79 3.07 -4.95
CA SER A 45 -2.85 3.17 -5.96
C SER A 45 -2.30 3.51 -7.34
N GLU A 46 -1.29 4.39 -7.45
CA GLU A 46 -0.64 4.72 -8.73
C GLU A 46 0.15 3.52 -9.25
N ILE A 47 0.88 2.81 -8.39
CA ILE A 47 1.60 1.57 -8.75
C ILE A 47 0.64 0.50 -9.27
N ILE A 48 -0.52 0.33 -8.63
CA ILE A 48 -1.57 -0.61 -9.07
C ILE A 48 -2.19 -0.14 -10.40
N ALA A 49 -2.43 1.16 -10.57
CA ALA A 49 -3.01 1.71 -11.80
C ALA A 49 -2.12 1.49 -13.04
N MET A 50 -0.80 1.34 -12.86
CA MET A 50 0.12 1.00 -13.94
C MET A 50 -0.08 -0.42 -14.51
N GLN A 51 -0.75 -1.32 -13.76
CA GLN A 51 -0.89 -2.74 -14.09
C GLN A 51 -2.34 -3.26 -14.02
N SER A 52 -3.28 -2.42 -13.58
CA SER A 52 -4.68 -2.79 -13.36
C SER A 52 -5.60 -1.58 -13.49
N ARG A 53 -6.87 -1.83 -13.80
CA ARG A 53 -7.93 -0.81 -13.82
C ARG A 53 -8.84 -0.87 -12.59
N LEU A 54 -8.51 -1.72 -11.61
CA LEU A 54 -9.34 -1.85 -10.41
C LEU A 54 -9.25 -0.56 -9.57
N PRO A 55 -10.39 -0.02 -9.11
CA PRO A 55 -10.39 1.11 -8.18
C PRO A 55 -9.69 0.70 -6.88
N CYS A 56 -8.96 1.65 -6.30
CA CYS A 56 -8.25 1.48 -5.05
C CYS A 56 -8.88 2.35 -3.96
N LEU A 57 -9.00 1.81 -2.75
CA LEU A 57 -9.44 2.52 -1.56
C LEU A 57 -8.39 2.36 -0.47
N THR A 58 -7.88 3.46 0.05
CA THR A 58 -6.96 3.48 1.20
C THR A 58 -7.74 3.54 2.49
N LEU A 59 -7.30 2.78 3.50
CA LEU A 59 -7.90 2.74 4.82
C LEU A 59 -6.88 2.26 5.87
N ASN A 60 -7.18 2.47 7.15
CA ASN A 60 -6.43 1.86 8.25
C ASN A 60 -7.02 0.50 8.66
N ALA A 61 -6.28 -0.26 9.46
CA ALA A 61 -6.68 -1.60 9.92
C ALA A 61 -8.09 -1.63 10.57
N GLY A 62 -8.44 -0.61 11.36
CA GLY A 62 -9.74 -0.53 12.04
C GLY A 62 -10.94 -0.36 11.08
N GLN A 63 -10.71 0.20 9.89
CA GLN A 63 -11.74 0.39 8.86
C GLN A 63 -11.93 -0.85 7.96
N LEU A 64 -10.97 -1.79 7.95
CA LEU A 64 -10.97 -2.93 7.04
C LEU A 64 -12.21 -3.84 7.17
N PRO A 65 -12.68 -4.23 8.38
CA PRO A 65 -13.86 -5.07 8.50
C PRO A 65 -15.12 -4.43 7.88
N ALA A 66 -15.33 -3.13 8.11
CA ALA A 66 -16.45 -2.40 7.54
C ALA A 66 -16.35 -2.26 6.02
N ALA A 67 -15.14 -2.02 5.49
CA ALA A 67 -14.90 -1.91 4.06
C ALA A 67 -15.09 -3.25 3.32
N LEU A 68 -14.81 -4.37 3.98
CA LEU A 68 -15.06 -5.73 3.47
C LEU A 68 -16.56 -6.07 3.51
N ALA A 69 -17.26 -5.75 4.61
CA ALA A 69 -18.69 -5.99 4.74
C ALA A 69 -19.53 -5.20 3.70
N THR A 70 -19.05 -4.02 3.30
CA THR A 70 -19.70 -3.13 2.31
C THR A 70 -19.18 -3.31 0.88
N ALA A 71 -18.33 -4.30 0.62
CA ALA A 71 -17.74 -4.51 -0.70
C ALA A 71 -18.75 -4.94 -1.78
N GLY A 72 -19.87 -5.55 -1.39
CA GLY A 72 -20.84 -6.07 -2.35
C GLY A 72 -20.17 -6.94 -3.42
N GLU A 73 -20.56 -6.75 -4.68
CA GLU A 73 -19.92 -7.39 -5.85
C GLU A 73 -18.87 -6.51 -6.54
N GLU A 74 -18.63 -5.29 -6.04
CA GLU A 74 -17.71 -4.35 -6.67
C GLU A 74 -16.25 -4.79 -6.51
N LYS A 75 -15.59 -5.03 -7.64
CA LYS A 75 -14.16 -5.39 -7.66
C LYS A 75 -13.32 -4.16 -7.36
N ARG A 76 -12.65 -4.16 -6.21
CA ARG A 76 -11.70 -3.12 -5.80
C ARG A 76 -10.49 -3.67 -5.05
N VAL A 77 -9.47 -2.84 -4.92
CA VAL A 77 -8.30 -3.09 -4.07
C VAL A 77 -8.40 -2.24 -2.82
N LEU A 78 -8.30 -2.86 -1.65
CA LEU A 78 -8.23 -2.20 -0.35
C LEU A 78 -6.76 -2.09 0.05
N ILE A 79 -6.24 -0.87 0.12
CA ILE A 79 -4.87 -0.58 0.55
C ILE A 79 -4.93 -0.29 2.05
N VAL A 80 -4.21 -1.07 2.84
CA VAL A 80 -4.24 -0.96 4.31
C VAL A 80 -2.97 -0.31 4.80
N ASP A 81 -3.15 0.80 5.51
CA ASP A 81 -2.07 1.51 6.19
C ASP A 81 -1.59 0.74 7.42
N ALA A 82 -0.27 0.70 7.60
CA ALA A 82 0.39 0.04 8.71
C ALA A 82 1.80 0.61 8.91
N TRP A 83 2.17 0.87 10.16
CA TRP A 83 3.48 1.41 10.55
C TRP A 83 4.03 0.77 11.84
N GLU A 84 3.32 -0.21 12.38
CA GLU A 84 3.69 -1.05 13.52
C GLU A 84 3.07 -2.43 13.31
N ASP A 85 3.64 -3.47 13.92
CA ASP A 85 3.23 -4.86 13.68
C ASP A 85 1.79 -5.13 14.14
N SER A 86 1.32 -4.45 15.19
CA SER A 86 -0.06 -4.48 15.69
C SER A 86 -1.11 -4.04 14.67
N HIS A 87 -0.72 -3.38 13.58
CA HIS A 87 -1.64 -3.04 12.48
C HIS A 87 -1.82 -4.20 11.48
N LEU A 88 -1.01 -5.26 11.58
CA LEU A 88 -0.97 -6.40 10.67
C LEU A 88 -1.44 -7.73 11.30
N ASP A 89 -1.62 -7.76 12.62
CA ASP A 89 -2.17 -8.90 13.38
C ASP A 89 -3.67 -9.11 13.12
#